data_AF-A0A249A249-F1
#
_entry.id   AF-A0A249A249-F1
#
_cell.length_a   1.000
_cell.length_b   1.000
_cell.length_c   1.000
_cell.angle_alpha   90.00
_cell.angle_beta   90.00
_cell.angle_gamma   90.00
#
_symmetry.space_group_name_H-M   'P 1'
#
loop_
_entity.id
_entity.type
_entity.pdbx_description
1 polymer ?
#
loop_
_entity_poly.entity_id
_entity_poly.type
_entity_poly.pdbx_seq_one_letter_code
_entity_poly.pdbx_strand_id
1 'polypeptide(L)'
;MSISTSLRKGIVVLVTLSCLPALASTEQEQLAQAIKQLEAAKLSLQRAEKVAKASPKTREYFNYSAIHSDIETVKKGIQQYINPSRALPRDPNVLRTLSDDYSKLRGQ
;
A
#
# COMPACT_ATOMS: atom_id res chain seq x y z
N MET A 1 -28.63 2.35 23.41
CA MET A 1 -27.58 3.35 23.11
C MET A 1 -27.24 3.26 21.63
N SER A 2 -27.90 4.07 20.81
CA SER A 2 -27.93 3.92 19.34
C SER A 2 -26.71 4.62 18.72
N ILE A 3 -25.68 3.85 18.36
CA ILE A 3 -24.53 4.38 17.62
C ILE A 3 -25.03 4.74 16.22
N SER A 4 -25.08 6.03 15.92
CA SER A 4 -25.81 6.55 14.78
C SER A 4 -25.28 5.98 13.46
N THR A 5 -26.18 5.42 12.67
CA THR A 5 -25.94 4.91 11.31
C THR A 5 -25.39 5.99 10.36
N SER A 6 -25.50 7.27 10.72
CA SER A 6 -24.90 8.40 10.02
C SER A 6 -23.37 8.41 10.06
N LEU A 7 -22.74 7.94 11.14
CA LEU A 7 -21.27 7.91 11.23
C LEU A 7 -20.68 6.82 10.33
N ARG A 8 -21.37 5.69 10.19
CA ARG A 8 -20.98 4.58 9.29
C ARG A 8 -21.10 4.97 7.83
N LYS A 9 -22.20 5.65 7.46
CA LYS A 9 -22.41 6.18 6.10
C LYS A 9 -21.38 7.25 5.75
N GLY A 10 -21.06 8.15 6.68
CA GLY A 10 -20.04 9.19 6.48
C GLY A 10 -18.65 8.62 6.19
N ILE A 11 -18.24 7.54 6.87
CA ILE A 11 -16.94 6.88 6.63
C ILE A 11 -16.90 6.22 5.25
N VAL A 12 -17.97 5.53 4.83
CA VAL A 12 -18.03 4.89 3.50
C VAL A 12 -17.97 5.94 2.40
N VAL A 13 -18.72 7.05 2.53
CA VAL A 13 -18.71 8.14 1.53
C VAL A 13 -17.34 8.80 1.42
N LEU A 14 -16.62 8.96 2.54
CA LEU A 14 -15.30 9.60 2.57
C LEU A 14 -14.21 8.68 1.97
N VAL A 15 -14.31 7.36 2.17
CA VAL A 15 -13.45 6.37 1.49
C VAL A 15 -13.73 6.35 -0.02
N THR A 16 -14.99 6.34 -0.44
CA THR A 16 -15.35 6.31 -1.87
C THR A 16 -14.96 7.59 -2.61
N LEU A 17 -15.07 8.77 -1.97
CA LEU A 17 -14.71 10.04 -2.60
C LEU A 17 -13.18 10.23 -2.74
N SER A 18 -12.39 9.56 -1.90
CA SER A 18 -10.92 9.61 -1.99
C SER A 18 -10.35 8.80 -3.16
N CYS A 19 -11.14 7.93 -3.79
CA CYS A 19 -10.75 7.00 -4.86
C CYS A 19 -11.05 7.52 -6.28
N LEU A 20 -11.31 8.82 -6.45
CA LEU A 20 -11.33 9.41 -7.79
C LEU A 20 -9.88 9.47 -8.30
N PRO A 21 -9.55 8.83 -9.44
CA PRO A 21 -8.25 9.03 -10.06
C PRO A 21 -8.13 10.52 -10.40
N ALA A 22 -7.15 11.19 -9.79
CA ALA A 22 -6.85 12.57 -10.12
C ALA A 22 -6.43 12.60 -11.59
N LEU A 23 -7.28 13.21 -12.43
CA LEU A 23 -7.28 13.18 -13.90
C LEU A 23 -5.96 13.67 -14.56
N ALA A 24 -4.93 14.01 -13.80
CA ALA A 24 -3.61 14.44 -14.29
C ALA A 24 -2.47 14.21 -13.27
N SER A 25 -2.48 13.10 -12.52
CA SER A 25 -1.41 12.77 -11.57
C SER A 25 -0.46 11.71 -12.13
N THR A 26 0.85 11.89 -11.95
CA THR A 26 1.87 10.90 -12.34
C THR A 26 1.66 9.58 -11.59
N GLU A 27 2.16 8.46 -12.11
CA GLU A 27 2.06 7.15 -11.43
C GLU A 27 2.60 7.20 -9.99
N GLN A 28 3.69 7.95 -9.76
CA GLN A 28 4.28 8.12 -8.44
C GLN A 28 3.36 8.89 -7.48
N GLU A 29 2.64 9.91 -7.96
CA GLU A 29 1.65 10.65 -7.18
C GLU A 29 0.44 9.78 -6.83
N GLN A 30 -0.01 8.94 -7.76
CA GLN A 30 -1.10 7.99 -7.52
C GLN A 30 -0.70 6.96 -6.46
N LEU A 31 0.52 6.42 -6.52
CA LEU A 31 1.04 5.52 -5.48
C LEU A 31 1.20 6.22 -4.13
N ALA A 32 1.65 7.48 -4.12
CA ALA A 32 1.72 8.27 -2.90
C ALA A 32 0.33 8.54 -2.30
N GLN A 33 -0.68 8.76 -3.15
CA GLN A 33 -2.07 8.89 -2.73
C GLN A 33 -2.61 7.58 -2.15
N ALA A 34 -2.31 6.43 -2.76
CA ALA A 34 -2.68 5.12 -2.24
C ALA A 34 -2.12 4.88 -0.82
N ILE A 35 -0.86 5.27 -0.57
CA ILE A 35 -0.28 5.23 0.79
C ILE A 35 -1.08 6.09 1.77
N LYS A 36 -1.44 7.32 1.39
CA LYS A 36 -2.25 8.21 2.26
C LYS A 36 -3.62 7.61 2.57
N GLN A 37 -4.27 6.97 1.59
CA GLN A 37 -5.55 6.27 1.78
C GLN A 37 -5.40 5.08 2.75
N LEU A 38 -4.33 4.30 2.62
CA LEU A 38 -4.03 3.20 3.55
C LEU A 38 -3.82 3.69 4.98
N GLU A 39 -3.13 4.82 5.18
CA GLU A 39 -2.99 5.43 6.50
C GLU A 39 -4.33 5.94 7.06
N ALA A 40 -5.18 6.54 6.22
CA ALA A 40 -6.52 6.94 6.63
C ALA A 40 -7.38 5.72 7.03
N ALA A 41 -7.28 4.61 6.29
CA ALA A 41 -7.94 3.35 6.62
C ALA A 41 -7.41 2.75 7.94
N LYS A 42 -6.10 2.82 8.19
CA LYS A 42 -5.51 2.39 9.47
C LYS A 42 -6.07 3.18 10.65
N LEU A 43 -6.17 4.51 10.53
CA LEU A 43 -6.73 5.37 11.56
C LEU A 43 -8.21 5.07 11.81
N SER A 44 -8.99 4.77 10.76
CA SER A 44 -10.40 4.40 10.91
C SER A 44 -10.56 3.05 11.62
N LEU A 45 -9.71 2.07 11.31
CA LEU A 45 -9.67 0.77 11.98
C LEU A 45 -9.31 0.91 13.47
N GLN A 46 -8.35 1.76 13.82
CA GLN A 46 -8.01 2.03 15.23
C GLN A 46 -9.18 2.62 16.01
N ARG A 47 -9.97 3.51 15.39
CA ARG A 47 -11.19 4.05 16.01
C ARG A 47 -12.24 2.96 16.16
N ALA A 48 -12.43 2.12 15.14
CA ALA A 48 -13.35 0.99 15.20
C ALA A 48 -12.96 0.00 16.31
N GLU A 49 -11.67 -0.29 16.47
CA GLU A 49 -11.15 -1.16 17.54
C GLU A 49 -11.47 -0.61 18.94
N LYS A 50 -11.27 0.70 19.16
CA LYS A 50 -11.61 1.36 20.43
C LYS A 50 -13.11 1.24 20.74
N VAL A 51 -13.96 1.43 19.74
CA VAL A 51 -15.42 1.27 19.90
C VAL A 51 -15.80 -0.17 20.17
N ALA A 52 -15.20 -1.12 19.47
CA ALA A 52 -15.45 -2.56 19.67
C ALA A 52 -15.06 -3.01 21.08
N LYS A 53 -13.93 -2.53 21.60
CA LYS A 53 -13.48 -2.81 22.99
C LYS A 53 -14.43 -2.25 24.05
N ALA A 54 -15.13 -1.15 23.76
CA ALA A 54 -16.09 -0.54 24.67
C ALA A 54 -17.51 -1.15 24.56
N SER A 55 -17.75 -2.03 23.59
CA SER A 55 -19.06 -2.65 23.33
C SER A 55 -19.21 -3.98 24.07
N PRO A 56 -20.42 -4.37 24.53
CA PRO A 56 -20.65 -5.71 25.08
C PRO A 56 -20.29 -6.79 24.05
N LYS A 57 -19.61 -7.84 24.52
CA LYS A 57 -19.02 -8.90 23.68
C LYS A 57 -20.05 -9.50 22.72
N THR A 58 -19.92 -9.18 21.43
CA THR A 58 -20.50 -9.94 20.33
C THR A 58 -19.64 -11.17 20.04
N ARG A 59 -20.27 -12.25 19.58
CA ARG A 59 -19.58 -13.53 19.32
C ARG A 59 -18.61 -13.47 18.14
N GLU A 60 -18.83 -12.52 17.24
CA GLU A 60 -17.94 -12.24 16.11
C GLU A 60 -16.87 -11.22 16.53
N TYR A 61 -15.62 -11.62 16.39
CA TYR A 61 -14.46 -10.78 16.65
C TYR A 61 -13.75 -10.47 15.33
N PHE A 62 -13.61 -9.19 15.04
CA PHE A 62 -12.79 -8.73 13.94
C PHE A 62 -11.30 -8.79 14.35
N ASN A 63 -10.45 -9.43 13.54
CA ASN A 63 -9.02 -9.54 13.83
C ASN A 63 -8.28 -8.26 13.42
N TYR A 64 -8.26 -7.28 14.32
CA TYR A 64 -7.56 -6.01 14.11
C TYR A 64 -6.05 -6.19 13.90
N SER A 65 -5.44 -7.17 14.55
CA SER A 65 -3.99 -7.41 14.43
C SER A 65 -3.58 -7.84 13.03
N ALA A 66 -4.35 -8.74 12.41
CA ALA A 66 -4.12 -9.23 11.07
C ALA A 66 -4.25 -8.09 10.04
N ILE A 67 -5.35 -7.32 10.07
CA ILE A 67 -5.55 -6.25 9.08
C ILE A 67 -4.51 -5.13 9.21
N HIS A 68 -4.03 -4.84 10.43
CA HIS A 68 -2.97 -3.86 10.63
C HIS A 68 -1.65 -4.34 10.00
N SER A 69 -1.32 -5.63 10.13
CA SER A 69 -0.16 -6.23 9.47
C SER A 69 -0.29 -6.19 7.95
N ASP A 70 -1.48 -6.48 7.42
CA ASP A 70 -1.72 -6.47 5.98
C ASP A 70 -1.57 -5.07 5.38
N ILE A 71 -2.12 -4.04 6.03
CA ILE A 71 -1.96 -2.64 5.62
C ILE A 71 -0.48 -2.23 5.59
N GLU A 72 0.30 -2.60 6.61
CA GLU A 72 1.74 -2.33 6.63
C GLU A 72 2.49 -3.07 5.52
N THR A 73 2.08 -4.31 5.21
CA THR A 73 2.66 -5.11 4.13
C THR A 73 2.41 -4.45 2.77
N VAL A 74 1.18 -4.04 2.50
CA VAL A 74 0.84 -3.33 1.24
C VAL A 74 1.57 -2.00 1.14
N LYS A 75 1.61 -1.21 2.22
CA LYS A 75 2.34 0.07 2.25
C LYS A 75 3.82 -0.12 1.92
N LYS A 76 4.48 -1.10 2.55
CA LYS A 76 5.89 -1.43 2.27
C LYS A 76 6.08 -1.83 0.81
N GLY A 77 5.19 -2.64 0.26
CA GLY A 77 5.19 -3.02 -1.15
C GLY A 77 5.17 -1.80 -2.06
N ILE A 78 4.22 -0.87 -1.85
CA ILE A 78 4.10 0.35 -2.66
C ILE A 78 5.33 1.27 -2.49
N GLN A 79 5.87 1.41 -1.28
CA GLN A 79 7.04 2.25 -1.01
C GLN A 79 8.29 1.82 -1.79
N GLN A 80 8.44 0.52 -2.08
CA GLN A 80 9.54 0.01 -2.91
C GLN A 80 9.49 0.52 -4.35
N TYR A 81 8.30 0.88 -4.85
CA TYR A 81 8.11 1.38 -6.22
C TYR A 81 8.11 2.91 -6.32
N ILE A 82 7.82 3.63 -5.22
CA ILE A 82 7.92 5.11 -5.18
C ILE A 82 9.38 5.57 -5.11
N ASN A 83 10.24 4.80 -4.43
CA ASN A 83 11.68 5.00 -4.42
C ASN A 83 12.33 3.75 -4.99
N PRO A 84 12.42 3.60 -6.33
CA PRO A 84 13.32 2.60 -6.85
C PRO A 84 14.72 3.06 -6.42
N SER A 85 15.24 2.49 -5.33
CA SER A 85 16.67 2.22 -5.28
C SER A 85 16.89 1.46 -6.57
N ARG A 86 17.41 2.14 -7.59
CA ARG A 86 17.84 1.49 -8.81
C ARG A 86 18.69 0.34 -8.30
N ALA A 87 18.22 -0.88 -8.49
CA ALA A 87 19.07 -2.03 -8.40
C ALA A 87 20.14 -1.76 -9.45
N LEU A 88 21.23 -1.10 -9.04
CA LEU A 88 22.45 -1.14 -9.81
C LEU A 88 22.69 -2.62 -10.07
N PRO A 89 23.08 -3.01 -11.30
CA PRO A 89 23.39 -4.38 -11.61
C PRO A 89 24.22 -4.96 -10.46
N ARG A 90 23.73 -6.05 -9.84
CA ARG A 90 24.34 -6.66 -8.65
C ARG A 90 25.81 -7.02 -8.86
N ASP A 91 26.26 -7.05 -10.12
CA ASP A 91 27.67 -7.07 -10.44
C ASP A 91 27.92 -6.42 -11.82
N PRO A 92 28.61 -5.26 -11.90
CA PRO A 92 29.01 -4.68 -13.17
C PRO A 92 29.96 -5.59 -13.97
N ASN A 93 30.62 -6.56 -13.32
CA ASN A 93 31.50 -7.51 -14.02
C ASN A 93 30.74 -8.55 -14.84
N VAL A 94 29.53 -8.94 -14.44
CA VAL A 94 28.70 -9.88 -15.22
C VAL A 94 28.33 -9.28 -16.58
N LEU A 95 28.05 -7.96 -16.63
CA LEU A 95 27.81 -7.26 -17.89
C LEU A 95 29.05 -7.20 -18.80
N ARG A 96 30.25 -7.09 -18.22
CA ARG A 96 31.52 -7.12 -18.99
C ARG A 96 31.75 -8.49 -19.64
N THR A 97 31.50 -9.58 -18.92
CA THR A 97 31.69 -10.95 -19.44
C THR A 97 30.79 -11.27 -20.63
N LEU A 98 29.57 -10.72 -20.67
CA LEU A 98 28.66 -10.90 -21.82
C LEU A 98 29.19 -10.17 -23.06
N SER A 99 29.70 -8.95 -22.91
CA SER A 99 30.25 -8.17 -24.03
C SER A 99 31.49 -8.83 -24.66
N ASP A 100 32.32 -9.48 -23.85
CA ASP A 100 33.50 -10.20 -24.33
C ASP A 100 33.09 -11.42 -25.19
N ASP A 101 31.98 -12.09 -24.84
CA ASP A 101 31.48 -13.25 -25.57
C ASP A 101 30.87 -12.87 -26.94
N TYR A 102 30.15 -11.74 -27.02
CA TYR A 102 29.61 -11.23 -28.29
C TYR A 102 30.70 -10.82 -29.30
N SER A 103 31.87 -10.39 -28.81
CA SER A 103 32.99 -9.99 -29.67
C SER A 103 33.68 -11.17 -30.37
N LYS A 104 33.59 -12.37 -29.79
CA LYS A 104 34.21 -13.59 -30.31
C LYS A 104 33.41 -14.27 -31.43
N LEU A 105 32.12 -13.95 -31.55
CA LEU A 105 31.25 -14.49 -32.61
C LEU A 105 31.33 -13.69 -33.93
N ARG A 106 31.98 -12.53 -33.93
CA ARG A 106 32.10 -11.64 -35.12
C ARG A 106 33.41 -11.85 -35.91
N GLY A 107 34.15 -12.92 -35.61
CA GLY A 107 35.46 -13.20 -36.18
C GLY A 107 35.59 -14.56 -36.87
N GLN A 108 34.53 -15.04 -37.54
CA GLN A 108 34.60 -16.15 -38.50
C GLN A 108 33.98 -15.76 -39.83
#